data_AF-A0A133Y7M5-F1
#
_entry.id   AF-A0A133Y7M5-F1
#
_cell.length_a   1.000
_cell.length_b   1.000
_cell.length_c   1.000
_cell.angle_alpha   90.00
_cell.angle_beta   90.00
_cell.angle_gamma   90.00
#
_symmetry.space_group_name_H-M   'P 1'
#
loop_
_entity.id
_entity.type
_entity.pdbx_description
1 polymer ?
#
loop_
_entity_poly.entity_id
_entity_poly.type
_entity_poly.pdbx_seq_one_letter_code
_entity_poly.pdbx_strand_id
1 'polypeptide(L)'
;MMHEEAAASNLAATRSRLSISVVAIAAVVAALYAVVTLLSAPIAFGVFQFRLSEAMMLLIALGVVNPHNALFKSSVQAVRPNRLGLAIAFGVTIGCFIANYLNPGNLGPIDYFGGTFATGVAAWLTYKLALNNKALNLYRSKQIKLSQIWQYLSFYVLPLPSVLLNGAIVGVYLPFLFTPADEMSLYVILSNVVIFSICEAVVVYVLGLLLLTLFLPQESKWWRV
;
A
#
# COMPACT_ATOMS: atom_id res chain seq x y z
N MET A 1 -49.05 3.96 6.93
CA MET A 1 -48.62 3.26 8.16
C MET A 1 -47.96 1.91 7.89
N MET A 2 -48.65 0.78 7.64
CA MET A 2 -47.94 -0.52 7.46
C MET A 2 -47.02 -0.60 6.22
N HIS A 3 -47.31 0.16 5.15
CA HIS A 3 -46.44 0.22 3.97
C HIS A 3 -45.20 1.11 4.13
N GLU A 4 -45.19 2.04 5.09
CA GLU A 4 -44.03 2.90 5.37
C GLU A 4 -43.02 2.22 6.30
N GLU A 5 -43.48 1.40 7.25
CA GLU A 5 -42.58 0.60 8.11
C GLU A 5 -41.83 -0.48 7.33
N ALA A 6 -42.47 -1.10 6.33
CA ALA A 6 -41.81 -2.05 5.44
C ALA A 6 -40.72 -1.39 4.57
N ALA A 7 -40.98 -0.17 4.07
CA ALA A 7 -39.99 0.62 3.33
C ALA A 7 -38.82 1.08 4.23
N ALA A 8 -39.10 1.52 5.45
CA ALA A 8 -38.08 1.89 6.44
C ALA A 8 -37.22 0.68 6.89
N SER A 9 -37.82 -0.51 7.01
CA SER A 9 -37.09 -1.75 7.36
C SER A 9 -36.11 -2.20 6.27
N ASN A 10 -36.46 -1.97 4.98
CA ASN A 10 -35.58 -2.26 3.85
C ASN A 10 -34.50 -1.19 3.65
N LEU A 11 -34.77 0.07 4.01
CA LEU A 11 -33.77 1.15 4.01
C LEU A 11 -32.73 0.98 5.13
N ALA A 12 -33.11 0.40 6.27
CA ALA A 12 -32.20 0.09 7.37
C ALA A 12 -31.27 -1.12 7.11
N ALA A 13 -31.60 -1.98 6.14
CA ALA A 13 -30.88 -3.22 5.86
C ALA A 13 -29.71 -3.08 4.87
N THR A 14 -29.48 -1.90 4.30
CA THR A 14 -28.32 -1.61 3.42
C THR A 14 -27.03 -1.34 4.20
N ARG A 15 -26.82 -2.02 5.35
CA ARG A 15 -25.48 -2.03 5.97
C ARG A 15 -24.54 -2.72 4.99
N SER A 16 -23.54 -1.98 4.51
CA SER A 16 -22.46 -2.51 3.68
C SER A 16 -21.69 -3.57 4.46
N ARG A 17 -22.16 -4.82 4.45
CA ARG A 17 -21.45 -5.93 5.10
C ARG A 17 -20.08 -6.01 4.42
N LEU A 18 -19.00 -5.91 5.18
CA LEU A 18 -17.67 -6.25 4.67
C LEU A 18 -17.76 -7.67 4.12
N SER A 19 -17.34 -7.86 2.87
CA SER A 19 -17.32 -9.21 2.30
C SER A 19 -16.20 -9.99 2.98
N ILE A 20 -16.47 -11.24 3.35
CA ILE A 20 -15.48 -12.15 3.98
C ILE A 20 -14.18 -12.18 3.18
N SER A 21 -14.27 -12.18 1.84
CA SER A 21 -13.11 -12.17 0.95
C SER A 21 -12.25 -10.90 1.08
N VAL A 22 -12.87 -9.74 1.35
CA VAL A 22 -12.15 -8.47 1.53
C VAL A 22 -11.33 -8.51 2.82
N VAL A 23 -11.93 -9.02 3.90
CA VAL A 23 -11.24 -9.22 5.18
C VAL A 23 -10.13 -10.25 5.03
N ALA A 24 -10.39 -11.36 4.34
CA ALA A 24 -9.40 -12.40 4.09
C ALA A 24 -8.19 -11.85 3.30
N ILE A 25 -8.42 -11.05 2.27
CA ILE A 25 -7.32 -10.42 1.50
C ILE A 25 -6.50 -9.47 2.38
N ALA A 26 -7.16 -8.62 3.17
CA ALA A 26 -6.46 -7.73 4.10
C ALA A 26 -5.60 -8.52 5.10
N ALA A 27 -6.14 -9.61 5.67
CA ALA A 27 -5.42 -10.49 6.60
C ALA A 27 -4.23 -11.20 5.94
N VAL A 28 -4.39 -11.71 4.71
CA VAL A 28 -3.30 -12.33 3.95
C VAL A 28 -2.19 -11.31 3.64
N VAL A 29 -2.56 -10.11 3.19
CA VAL A 29 -1.58 -9.04 2.92
C VAL A 29 -0.85 -8.63 4.20
N ALA A 30 -1.56 -8.50 5.33
CA ALA A 30 -0.95 -8.19 6.62
C ALA A 30 0.03 -9.28 7.07
N ALA A 31 -0.37 -10.54 6.97
CA ALA A 31 0.48 -11.68 7.32
C ALA A 31 1.72 -11.75 6.41
N LEU A 32 1.55 -11.59 5.10
CA LEU A 32 2.66 -11.60 4.15
C LEU A 32 3.62 -10.43 4.41
N TYR A 33 3.09 -9.23 4.63
CA TYR A 33 3.91 -8.07 4.97
C TYR A 33 4.75 -8.38 6.21
N ALA A 34 4.12 -8.82 7.30
CA ALA A 34 4.81 -9.11 8.55
C ALA A 34 5.86 -10.21 8.40
N VAL A 35 5.51 -11.32 7.74
CA VAL A 35 6.42 -12.45 7.50
C VAL A 35 7.61 -12.01 6.67
N VAL A 36 7.40 -11.29 5.57
CA VAL A 36 8.49 -10.79 4.72
C VAL A 36 9.41 -9.88 5.54
N THR A 37 8.86 -8.92 6.30
CA THR A 37 9.67 -8.03 7.14
C THR A 37 10.51 -8.80 8.16
N LEU A 38 9.90 -9.74 8.89
CA LEU A 38 10.57 -10.50 9.96
C LEU A 38 11.60 -11.49 9.42
N LEU A 39 11.34 -12.14 8.28
CA LEU A 39 12.33 -13.00 7.62
C LEU A 39 13.52 -12.18 7.10
N SER A 40 13.27 -10.94 6.66
CA SER A 40 14.31 -9.99 6.28
C SER A 40 14.79 -9.10 7.42
N ALA A 41 14.53 -9.44 8.70
CA ALA A 41 14.80 -8.55 9.84
C ALA A 41 16.20 -7.91 9.87
N PRO A 42 17.31 -8.64 9.56
CA PRO A 42 18.66 -8.05 9.56
C PRO A 42 18.83 -6.86 8.62
N ILE A 43 18.09 -6.86 7.50
CA ILE A 43 18.12 -5.77 6.51
C ILE A 43 16.92 -4.83 6.66
N ALA A 44 15.79 -5.28 7.20
CA ALA A 44 14.59 -4.46 7.36
C ALA A 44 14.70 -3.49 8.54
N PHE A 45 15.41 -3.87 9.62
CA PHE A 45 15.59 -3.05 10.83
C PHE A 45 17.04 -2.58 11.04
N GLY A 46 17.93 -2.84 10.08
CA GLY A 46 19.34 -2.45 10.15
C GLY A 46 19.58 -0.96 9.83
N VAL A 47 20.86 -0.59 9.66
CA VAL A 47 21.26 0.78 9.29
C VAL A 47 20.76 1.17 7.90
N PHE A 48 20.81 0.22 6.95
CA PHE A 48 20.21 0.36 5.63
C PHE A 48 18.86 -0.35 5.64
N GLN A 49 17.79 0.36 6.00
CA GLN A 49 16.45 -0.22 6.18
C GLN A 49 15.79 -0.59 4.86
N PHE A 50 16.10 -1.77 4.33
CA PHE A 50 15.43 -2.34 3.17
C PHE A 50 14.20 -3.14 3.61
N ARG A 51 13.07 -2.46 3.78
CA ARG A 51 11.81 -3.10 4.12
C ARG A 51 11.14 -3.68 2.87
N LEU A 52 11.55 -4.88 2.47
CA LEU A 52 11.07 -5.54 1.23
C LEU A 52 9.53 -5.64 1.13
N SER A 53 8.83 -5.71 2.26
CA SER A 53 7.37 -5.76 2.33
C SER A 53 6.68 -4.46 1.84
N GLU A 54 7.37 -3.31 1.84
CA GLU A 54 6.84 -2.05 1.30
C GLU A 54 6.57 -2.14 -0.21
N ALA A 55 7.20 -3.08 -0.94
CA ALA A 55 6.86 -3.35 -2.33
C ALA A 55 5.36 -3.70 -2.52
N MET A 56 4.73 -4.32 -1.51
CA MET A 56 3.30 -4.64 -1.53
C MET A 56 2.40 -3.41 -1.51
N MET A 57 2.91 -2.23 -1.11
CA MET A 57 2.19 -0.96 -1.16
C MET A 57 1.62 -0.69 -2.57
N LEU A 58 2.35 -1.05 -3.62
CA LEU A 58 1.90 -0.77 -4.98
C LEU A 58 0.75 -1.66 -5.43
N LEU A 59 0.52 -2.80 -4.78
CA LEU A 59 -0.63 -3.67 -5.07
C LEU A 59 -1.96 -2.97 -4.80
N ILE A 60 -1.98 -1.89 -4.01
CA ILE A 60 -3.16 -1.03 -3.82
C ILE A 60 -3.72 -0.57 -5.18
N ALA A 61 -2.86 -0.32 -6.17
CA ALA A 61 -3.25 0.11 -7.51
C ALA A 61 -4.06 -0.95 -8.29
N LEU A 62 -3.99 -2.23 -7.93
CA LEU A 62 -4.87 -3.28 -8.48
C LEU A 62 -6.34 -2.98 -8.21
N GLY A 63 -6.60 -2.23 -7.13
CA GLY A 63 -7.94 -1.77 -6.79
C GLY A 63 -8.58 -0.84 -7.82
N VAL A 64 -7.75 -0.22 -8.67
CA VAL A 64 -8.17 0.70 -9.72
C VAL A 64 -8.32 -0.02 -11.05
N VAL A 65 -7.37 -0.90 -11.37
CA VAL A 65 -7.25 -1.54 -12.69
C VAL A 65 -8.12 -2.77 -12.86
N ASN A 66 -8.46 -3.48 -11.77
CA ASN A 66 -9.33 -4.66 -11.85
C ASN A 66 -10.77 -4.30 -11.43
N PRO A 67 -11.62 -3.80 -12.35
CA PRO A 67 -13.05 -3.65 -12.11
C PRO A 67 -13.79 -5.01 -12.16
N HIS A 68 -13.11 -6.10 -12.58
CA HIS A 68 -13.66 -7.43 -12.82
C HIS A 68 -13.13 -8.49 -11.83
N ASN A 69 -12.99 -8.14 -10.55
CA ASN A 69 -13.07 -9.19 -9.54
C ASN A 69 -14.50 -9.75 -9.59
N ALA A 70 -14.62 -11.05 -9.87
CA ALA A 70 -15.87 -11.81 -9.99
C ALA A 70 -16.80 -11.75 -8.75
N LEU A 71 -16.42 -11.00 -7.71
CA LEU A 71 -17.20 -10.72 -6.51
C LEU A 71 -18.30 -9.66 -6.70
N PHE A 72 -18.28 -8.83 -7.75
CA PHE A 72 -19.37 -7.90 -8.06
C PHE A 72 -19.50 -7.64 -9.57
N LYS A 73 -20.42 -8.37 -10.21
CA LYS A 73 -20.83 -8.16 -11.60
C LYS A 73 -22.02 -7.18 -11.60
N SER A 74 -21.76 -5.88 -11.70
CA SER A 74 -22.82 -4.88 -11.91
C SER A 74 -22.51 -3.94 -13.07
N SER A 75 -23.49 -3.88 -13.96
CA SER A 75 -23.42 -3.46 -15.37
C SER A 75 -23.52 -1.94 -15.59
N VAL A 76 -23.05 -1.09 -14.68
CA VAL A 76 -23.18 0.37 -14.85
C VAL A 76 -21.88 1.09 -14.54
N GLN A 77 -21.40 1.80 -15.58
CA GLN A 77 -20.32 2.77 -15.59
C GLN A 77 -20.47 3.82 -14.48
N ALA A 78 -19.67 3.67 -13.43
CA ALA A 78 -19.22 4.76 -12.57
C ALA A 78 -17.91 4.29 -11.95
N VAL A 79 -16.89 5.17 -11.88
CA VAL A 79 -15.62 4.91 -11.20
C VAL A 79 -15.92 4.68 -9.72
N ARG A 80 -16.27 3.44 -9.35
CA ARG A 80 -16.44 3.08 -7.95
C ARG A 80 -15.19 2.34 -7.48
N PRO A 81 -14.55 2.84 -6.41
CA PRO A 81 -13.42 2.16 -5.83
C PRO A 81 -13.80 0.73 -5.49
N ASN A 82 -12.95 -0.24 -5.87
CA ASN A 82 -13.17 -1.59 -5.40
C ASN A 82 -12.65 -1.72 -3.96
N ARG A 83 -13.24 -2.66 -3.22
CA ARG A 83 -12.83 -2.95 -1.84
C ARG A 83 -11.44 -3.61 -1.77
N LEU A 84 -10.87 -4.02 -2.90
CA LEU A 84 -9.57 -4.67 -2.97
C LEU A 84 -8.44 -3.69 -2.64
N GLY A 85 -8.39 -2.52 -3.29
CA GLY A 85 -7.34 -1.53 -3.02
C GLY A 85 -7.34 -1.08 -1.55
N LEU A 86 -8.53 -0.88 -0.98
CA LEU A 86 -8.69 -0.57 0.44
C LEU A 86 -8.28 -1.75 1.34
N ALA A 87 -8.65 -2.99 1.00
CA ALA A 87 -8.21 -4.16 1.76
C ALA A 87 -6.69 -4.30 1.78
N ILE A 88 -6.02 -4.07 0.66
CA ILE A 88 -4.56 -4.11 0.57
C ILE A 88 -3.96 -2.98 1.41
N ALA A 89 -4.52 -1.76 1.33
CA ALA A 89 -4.08 -0.64 2.15
C ALA A 89 -4.17 -0.95 3.66
N PHE A 90 -5.30 -1.48 4.12
CA PHE A 90 -5.42 -1.95 5.51
C PHE A 90 -4.46 -3.08 5.83
N GLY A 91 -4.29 -4.03 4.91
CA GLY A 91 -3.37 -5.15 5.06
C GLY A 91 -1.94 -4.70 5.30
N VAL A 92 -1.39 -3.82 4.46
CA VAL A 92 0.00 -3.33 4.62
C VAL A 92 0.16 -2.48 5.88
N THR A 93 -0.84 -1.69 6.28
CA THR A 93 -0.79 -0.92 7.54
C THR A 93 -0.80 -1.83 8.77
N ILE A 94 -1.69 -2.83 8.82
CA ILE A 94 -1.76 -3.79 9.92
C ILE A 94 -0.50 -4.67 9.93
N GLY A 95 -0.01 -5.07 8.76
CA GLY A 95 1.24 -5.80 8.61
C GLY A 95 2.44 -5.03 9.15
N CYS A 96 2.53 -3.73 8.88
CA CYS A 96 3.56 -2.84 9.42
C CYS A 96 3.50 -2.79 10.95
N PHE A 97 2.31 -2.63 11.52
CA PHE A 97 2.12 -2.67 12.97
C PHE A 97 2.60 -3.99 13.58
N ILE A 98 2.19 -5.12 13.00
CA ILE A 98 2.60 -6.46 13.48
C ILE A 98 4.11 -6.63 13.37
N ALA A 99 4.71 -6.23 12.24
CA ALA A 99 6.15 -6.36 12.01
C ALA A 99 6.96 -5.55 13.03
N ASN A 100 6.56 -4.30 13.30
CA ASN A 100 7.25 -3.43 14.25
C ASN A 100 7.03 -3.91 15.69
N TYR A 101 5.83 -4.37 16.02
CA TYR A 101 5.54 -4.96 17.33
C TYR A 101 6.38 -6.22 17.60
N LEU A 102 6.58 -7.06 16.58
CA LEU A 102 7.38 -8.27 16.65
C LEU A 102 8.86 -8.06 16.31
N ASN A 103 9.32 -6.80 16.19
CA ASN A 103 10.70 -6.47 15.90
C ASN A 103 11.63 -7.07 16.99
N PRO A 104 12.63 -7.91 16.63
CA PRO A 104 13.55 -8.52 17.60
C PRO A 104 14.31 -7.52 18.46
N GLY A 105 14.56 -6.31 17.95
CA GLY A 105 15.23 -5.24 18.69
C GLY A 105 14.32 -4.49 19.66
N ASN A 106 13.01 -4.73 19.60
CA ASN A 106 11.98 -4.14 20.46
C ASN A 106 12.17 -2.63 20.77
N LEU A 107 11.97 -1.78 19.76
CA LEU A 107 12.19 -0.33 19.85
C LEU A 107 11.09 0.44 20.60
N GLY A 108 10.13 -0.29 21.17
CA GLY A 108 9.05 0.26 21.96
C GLY A 108 7.95 0.95 21.16
N PRO A 109 6.98 1.56 21.87
CA PRO A 109 5.73 2.05 21.28
C PRO A 109 5.90 3.08 20.16
N ILE A 110 6.96 3.89 20.22
CA ILE A 110 7.23 4.93 19.23
C ILE A 110 7.41 4.30 17.84
N ASP A 111 8.11 3.17 17.73
CA ASP A 111 8.33 2.48 16.46
C ASP A 111 7.06 1.75 15.97
N TYR A 112 6.28 1.19 16.90
CA TYR A 112 5.04 0.50 16.55
C TYR A 112 4.05 1.46 15.89
N PHE A 113 3.89 2.67 16.46
CA PHE A 113 2.93 3.65 15.96
C PHE A 113 3.52 4.56 14.89
N GLY A 114 4.78 4.97 15.00
CA GLY A 114 5.44 5.87 14.05
C GLY A 114 5.53 5.26 12.65
N GLY A 115 6.06 4.04 12.54
CA GLY A 115 6.12 3.32 11.27
C GLY A 115 4.73 2.99 10.71
N THR A 116 3.82 2.50 11.56
CA THR A 116 2.43 2.20 11.14
C THR A 116 1.72 3.45 10.62
N PHE A 117 1.92 4.60 11.27
CA PHE A 117 1.36 5.87 10.83
C PHE A 117 1.94 6.29 9.48
N ALA A 118 3.25 6.20 9.29
CA ALA A 118 3.90 6.50 8.01
C ALA A 118 3.35 5.62 6.88
N THR A 119 3.34 4.29 7.06
CA THR A 119 2.81 3.34 6.08
C THR A 119 1.30 3.55 5.86
N GLY A 120 0.52 3.84 6.89
CA GLY A 120 -0.93 4.08 6.77
C GLY A 120 -1.27 5.32 5.95
N VAL A 121 -0.59 6.44 6.20
CA VAL A 121 -0.77 7.67 5.41
C VAL A 121 -0.26 7.46 3.99
N ALA A 122 0.88 6.79 3.80
CA ALA A 122 1.41 6.44 2.49
C ALA A 122 0.43 5.58 1.69
N ALA A 123 -0.13 4.54 2.30
CA ALA A 123 -1.13 3.66 1.67
C ALA A 123 -2.34 4.45 1.18
N TRP A 124 -2.86 5.36 2.00
CA TRP A 124 -4.00 6.20 1.63
C TRP A 124 -3.68 7.19 0.50
N LEU A 125 -2.50 7.81 0.52
CA LEU A 125 -2.05 8.70 -0.56
C LEU A 125 -1.81 7.93 -1.86
N THR A 126 -1.13 6.78 -1.81
CA THR A 126 -0.92 5.90 -2.97
C THR A 126 -2.26 5.43 -3.54
N TYR A 127 -3.23 5.10 -2.69
CA TYR A 127 -4.60 4.79 -3.12
C TYR A 127 -5.25 5.94 -3.87
N LYS A 128 -5.19 7.18 -3.33
CA LYS A 128 -5.71 8.37 -3.99
C LYS A 128 -5.01 8.69 -5.31
N LEU A 129 -3.69 8.54 -5.36
CA LEU A 129 -2.90 8.72 -6.58
C LEU A 129 -3.27 7.69 -7.63
N ALA A 130 -3.48 6.43 -7.22
CA ALA A 130 -3.88 5.37 -8.13
C ALA A 130 -5.22 5.67 -8.81
N LEU A 131 -6.21 6.19 -8.07
CA LEU A 131 -7.53 6.52 -8.61
C LEU A 131 -7.47 7.56 -9.75
N ASN A 132 -6.57 8.53 -9.62
CA ASN A 132 -6.39 9.61 -10.58
C ASN A 132 -5.20 9.37 -11.55
N ASN A 133 -4.64 8.16 -11.55
CA ASN A 133 -3.43 7.87 -12.30
C ASN A 133 -3.70 7.72 -13.80
N LYS A 134 -3.11 8.59 -14.62
CA LYS A 134 -3.27 8.56 -16.08
C LYS A 134 -2.89 7.20 -16.70
N ALA A 135 -1.72 6.67 -16.36
CA ALA A 135 -1.24 5.38 -16.87
C ALA A 135 -2.20 4.23 -16.56
N LEU A 136 -2.61 4.10 -15.28
CA LEU A 136 -3.55 3.05 -14.86
C LEU A 136 -4.92 3.21 -15.52
N ASN A 137 -5.40 4.45 -15.68
CA ASN A 137 -6.68 4.73 -16.32
C ASN A 137 -6.67 4.39 -17.81
N LEU A 138 -5.59 4.73 -18.53
CA LEU A 138 -5.40 4.37 -19.94
C LEU A 138 -5.26 2.85 -20.14
N TYR A 139 -4.53 2.19 -19.25
CA TYR A 139 -4.34 0.73 -19.31
C TYR A 139 -5.67 0.01 -19.03
N ARG A 140 -6.40 0.41 -17.99
CA ARG A 140 -7.72 -0.14 -17.66
C ARG A 140 -8.76 0.09 -18.76
N SER A 141 -8.75 1.27 -19.40
CA SER A 141 -9.65 1.58 -20.52
C SER A 141 -9.23 0.91 -21.83
N LYS A 142 -8.19 0.07 -21.78
CA LYS A 142 -7.62 -0.67 -22.91
C LYS A 142 -7.05 0.20 -24.03
N GLN A 143 -6.73 1.46 -23.73
CA GLN A 143 -6.13 2.38 -24.70
C GLN A 143 -4.63 2.13 -24.90
N ILE A 144 -3.96 1.55 -23.89
CA ILE A 144 -2.55 1.20 -23.95
C ILE A 144 -2.32 -0.25 -23.51
N LYS A 145 -1.20 -0.81 -23.97
CA LYS A 145 -0.68 -2.10 -23.54
C LYS A 145 0.02 -2.03 -22.18
N LEU A 146 0.15 -3.16 -21.50
CA LEU A 146 0.90 -3.28 -20.25
C LEU A 146 2.37 -2.86 -20.45
N SER A 147 2.99 -3.23 -21.57
CA SER A 147 4.36 -2.81 -21.88
C SER A 147 4.52 -1.30 -22.04
N GLN A 148 3.45 -0.59 -22.41
CA GLN A 148 3.44 0.86 -22.59
C GLN A 148 3.23 1.61 -21.26
N ILE A 149 2.83 0.94 -20.18
CA ILE A 149 2.56 1.60 -18.89
C ILE A 149 3.81 2.31 -18.33
N TRP A 150 4.98 1.71 -18.57
CA TRP A 150 6.30 2.22 -18.18
C TRP A 150 6.71 3.51 -18.90
N GLN A 151 5.97 3.94 -19.93
CA GLN A 151 6.25 5.19 -20.65
C GLN A 151 5.61 6.41 -19.98
N TYR A 152 4.73 6.20 -19.00
CA TYR A 152 3.97 7.27 -18.37
C TYR A 152 4.57 7.68 -17.04
N LEU A 153 4.94 8.95 -16.91
CA LEU A 153 5.46 9.50 -15.65
C LEU A 153 4.52 9.27 -14.46
N SER A 154 3.20 9.31 -14.69
CA SER A 154 2.23 9.07 -13.61
C SER A 154 2.38 7.69 -12.97
N PHE A 155 2.85 6.67 -13.70
CA PHE A 155 3.10 5.34 -13.15
C PHE A 155 4.19 5.38 -12.05
N TYR A 156 5.25 6.15 -12.29
CA TYR A 156 6.37 6.33 -11.35
C TYR A 156 6.07 7.27 -10.18
N VAL A 157 4.90 7.92 -10.15
CA VAL A 157 4.46 8.74 -9.01
C VAL A 157 3.80 7.89 -7.92
N LEU A 158 3.34 6.67 -8.24
CA LEU A 158 2.69 5.76 -7.27
C LEU A 158 3.54 5.43 -6.03
N PRO A 159 4.86 5.18 -6.13
CA PRO A 159 5.68 4.81 -4.97
C PRO A 159 6.09 6.00 -4.09
N LEU A 160 6.00 7.22 -4.62
CA LEU A 160 6.52 8.43 -4.00
C LEU A 160 5.98 8.71 -2.58
N PRO A 161 4.69 8.49 -2.25
CA PRO A 161 4.20 8.67 -0.89
C PRO A 161 4.91 7.78 0.15
N SER A 162 5.18 6.51 -0.18
CA SER A 162 5.87 5.60 0.75
C SER A 162 7.29 6.06 1.01
N VAL A 163 8.03 6.41 -0.04
CA VAL A 163 9.41 6.92 0.07
C VAL A 163 9.49 8.16 0.95
N LEU A 164 8.64 9.16 0.67
CA LEU A 164 8.70 10.44 1.39
C LEU A 164 8.25 10.30 2.84
N LEU A 165 7.19 9.53 3.12
CA LEU A 165 6.67 9.42 4.48
C LEU A 165 7.52 8.51 5.35
N ASN A 166 8.01 7.37 4.84
CA ASN A 166 8.93 6.54 5.59
C ASN A 166 10.25 7.27 5.84
N GLY A 167 10.82 7.93 4.82
CA GLY A 167 12.00 8.76 4.98
C GLY A 167 11.82 9.88 6.01
N ALA A 168 10.73 10.65 5.91
CA ALA A 168 10.50 11.82 6.77
C ALA A 168 10.03 11.48 8.18
N ILE A 169 9.28 10.39 8.37
CA ILE A 169 8.76 10.02 9.70
C ILE A 169 9.74 9.06 10.37
N VAL A 170 10.00 7.90 9.76
CA VAL A 170 10.87 6.87 10.33
C VAL A 170 12.31 7.36 10.39
N GLY A 171 12.81 7.98 9.31
CA GLY A 171 14.16 8.55 9.31
C GLY A 171 14.37 9.67 10.33
N VAL A 172 13.30 10.33 10.78
CA VAL A 172 13.38 11.36 11.83
C VAL A 172 13.35 10.74 13.23
N TYR A 173 12.38 9.88 13.56
CA TYR A 173 12.24 9.41 14.95
C TYR A 173 13.26 8.33 15.31
N LEU A 174 13.71 7.52 14.36
CA LEU A 174 14.51 6.34 14.66
C LEU A 174 15.90 6.67 15.26
N PRO A 175 16.62 7.72 14.81
CA PRO A 175 17.81 8.20 15.49
C PRO A 175 17.60 8.49 16.98
N PHE A 176 16.42 8.97 17.38
CA PHE A 176 16.11 9.23 18.79
C PHE A 176 16.00 7.96 19.64
N LEU A 177 15.87 6.79 19.00
CA LEU A 177 15.76 5.50 19.68
C LEU A 177 17.10 4.74 19.74
N PHE A 178 18.00 4.95 18.78
CA PHE A 178 19.25 4.20 18.68
C PHE A 178 20.52 5.00 18.97
N THR A 179 20.49 6.32 18.79
CA THR A 179 21.66 7.16 18.97
C THR A 179 21.68 7.72 20.40
N PRO A 180 22.78 7.53 21.15
CA PRO A 180 22.98 8.21 22.44
C PRO A 180 22.78 9.72 22.32
N ALA A 181 22.24 10.36 23.38
CA ALA A 181 21.85 11.76 23.34
C ALA A 181 23.03 12.73 23.07
N ASP A 182 24.24 12.34 23.45
CA ASP A 182 25.49 13.07 23.27
C ASP A 182 26.01 13.02 21.82
N GLU A 183 25.64 12.00 21.05
CA GLU A 183 25.98 11.87 19.62
C GLU A 183 24.89 12.44 18.69
N MET A 184 23.73 12.80 19.27
CA MET A 184 22.57 13.24 18.53
C MET A 184 22.78 14.62 17.91
N SER A 185 22.69 14.69 16.59
CA SER A 185 22.81 15.94 15.85
C SER A 185 21.85 15.98 14.67
N LEU A 186 21.57 17.20 14.18
CA LEU A 186 20.77 17.38 12.97
C LEU A 186 21.37 16.62 11.77
N TYR A 187 22.70 16.48 11.72
CA TYR A 187 23.37 15.72 10.69
C TYR A 187 22.98 14.23 10.71
N VAL A 188 22.92 13.60 11.89
CA VAL A 188 22.50 12.20 12.05
C VAL A 188 21.04 12.01 11.62
N ILE A 189 20.16 12.95 11.96
CA ILE A 189 18.75 12.90 11.55
C ILE A 189 18.64 12.99 10.03
N LEU A 190 19.26 14.00 9.42
CA LEU A 190 19.20 14.20 7.97
C LEU A 190 19.83 13.04 7.19
N SER A 191 20.93 12.45 7.69
CA SER A 191 21.54 11.28 7.05
C SER A 191 20.61 10.06 7.10
N ASN A 192 19.90 9.82 8.21
CA ASN A 192 18.91 8.74 8.30
C ASN A 192 17.72 8.98 7.36
N VAL A 193 17.17 10.20 7.31
CA VAL A 193 16.11 10.56 6.37
C VAL A 193 16.51 10.26 4.92
N VAL A 194 17.73 10.63 4.53
CA VAL A 194 18.24 10.38 3.17
C VAL A 194 18.44 8.89 2.92
N ILE A 195 19.11 8.17 3.83
CA ILE A 195 19.38 6.74 3.68
C ILE A 195 18.07 5.96 3.58
N PHE A 196 17.09 6.21 4.46
CA PHE A 196 15.84 5.48 4.47
C PHE A 196 15.01 5.82 3.23
N SER A 197 15.00 7.07 2.79
CA SER A 197 14.37 7.45 1.51
C SER A 197 15.00 6.70 0.33
N ILE A 198 16.32 6.56 0.29
CA ILE A 198 17.00 5.83 -0.80
C ILE A 198 16.69 4.33 -0.72
N CYS A 199 16.80 3.71 0.45
CA CYS A 199 16.49 2.30 0.65
C CYS A 199 15.05 1.97 0.27
N GLU A 200 14.10 2.78 0.74
CA GLU A 200 12.69 2.62 0.40
C GLU A 200 12.47 2.83 -1.10
N ALA A 201 13.06 3.87 -1.71
CA ALA A 201 12.95 4.10 -3.14
C ALA A 201 13.43 2.89 -3.94
N VAL A 202 14.58 2.29 -3.59
CA VAL A 202 15.06 1.07 -4.23
C VAL A 202 14.03 -0.05 -4.13
N VAL A 203 13.46 -0.29 -2.95
CA VAL A 203 12.46 -1.35 -2.76
C VAL A 203 11.21 -1.07 -3.61
N VAL A 204 10.59 0.10 -3.48
CA VAL A 204 9.26 0.34 -4.07
C VAL A 204 9.33 0.65 -5.57
N TYR A 205 10.42 1.25 -6.07
CA TYR A 205 10.59 1.48 -7.51
C TYR A 205 11.07 0.22 -8.24
N VAL A 206 11.95 -0.58 -7.66
CA VAL A 206 12.43 -1.81 -8.33
C VAL A 206 11.44 -2.94 -8.10
N LEU A 207 11.23 -3.33 -6.84
CA LEU A 207 10.37 -4.48 -6.51
C LEU A 207 8.90 -4.11 -6.58
N GLY A 208 8.50 -2.94 -6.07
CA GLY A 208 7.09 -2.54 -6.04
C GLY A 208 6.48 -2.38 -7.43
N LEU A 209 7.15 -1.67 -8.34
CA LEU A 209 6.64 -1.50 -9.72
C LEU A 209 6.68 -2.82 -10.50
N LEU A 210 7.72 -3.65 -10.33
CA LEU A 210 7.77 -4.99 -10.93
C LEU A 210 6.63 -5.88 -10.42
N LEU A 211 6.41 -5.89 -9.10
CA LEU A 211 5.34 -6.65 -8.48
C LEU A 211 3.97 -6.19 -8.98
N LEU A 212 3.74 -4.87 -9.08
CA LEU A 212 2.51 -4.34 -9.64
C LEU A 212 2.29 -4.83 -11.08
N THR A 213 3.28 -4.71 -11.98
CA THR A 213 3.10 -5.13 -13.37
C THR A 213 2.91 -6.62 -13.55
N LEU A 214 3.50 -7.45 -12.69
CA LEU A 214 3.26 -8.89 -12.67
C LEU A 214 1.80 -9.22 -12.33
N PHE A 215 1.22 -8.51 -11.37
CA PHE A 215 -0.16 -8.72 -10.92
C PHE A 215 -1.21 -8.00 -11.77
N LEU A 216 -0.81 -7.07 -12.64
CA LEU A 216 -1.73 -6.46 -13.59
C LEU A 216 -2.22 -7.52 -14.61
N PRO A 217 -3.50 -7.48 -15.04
CA PRO A 217 -4.05 -8.49 -15.94
C PRO A 217 -3.29 -8.62 -17.26
N GLN A 218 -2.64 -9.76 -17.49
CA GLN A 218 -1.87 -9.96 -18.70
C GLN A 218 -2.75 -9.93 -19.96
N GLU A 219 -2.24 -9.34 -21.04
CA GLU A 219 -2.95 -9.24 -22.31
C GLU A 219 -3.16 -10.64 -22.92
N SER A 220 -4.41 -11.06 -23.08
CA SER A 220 -4.74 -12.23 -23.91
C SER A 220 -4.86 -11.81 -25.39
N LYS A 221 -4.60 -12.73 -26.33
CA LYS A 221 -4.76 -12.50 -27.80
C LYS A 221 -6.12 -11.89 -28.21
N TRP A 222 -7.16 -12.06 -27.40
CA TRP A 222 -8.54 -11.63 -27.65
C TRP A 222 -8.87 -10.20 -27.19
N TRP A 223 -7.87 -9.40 -26.81
CA TRP A 223 -8.08 -8.06 -26.24
C TRP A 223 -8.61 -6.99 -27.23
N ARG A 224 -8.72 -7.32 -28.53
CA ARG A 224 -9.14 -6.41 -29.62
C ARG A 224 -10.16 -7.04 -30.58
N VAL A 225 -11.22 -7.65 -30.03
CA VAL A 225 -12.43 -7.93 -30.81
C VAL A 225 -13.56 -7.10 -30.25
#